data_AF-A0A7Z0MEU3-F1
#
_entry.id   AF-A0A7Z0MEU3-F1
#
_cell.length_a   1.000
_cell.length_b   1.000
_cell.length_c   1.000
_cell.angle_alpha   90.00
_cell.angle_beta   90.00
_cell.angle_gamma   90.00
#
_symmetry.space_group_name_H-M   'P 1'
#
loop_
_entity.id
_entity.type
_entity.pdbx_description
1 polymer ?
#
loop_
_entity_poly.entity_id
_entity_poly.type
_entity_poly.pdbx_seq_one_letter_code
_entity_poly.pdbx_strand_id
1 'polypeptide(L)'
;MKDHPPLSYRDLKTIQEGNRRHPDVMTLLREVKRLRELVAITFGALSRIPMNQIPMETVDMIAMFDALRAEPAVQEYIRMEAKRQEMEFRRSKVQEAANVRQDQAGQEPAGVPGVAALESENGAGSR
;
A
#
# COMPACT_ATOMS: atom_id res chain seq x y z
N MET A 1 -36.68 -11.71 48.50
CA MET A 1 -35.88 -11.64 47.26
C MET A 1 -36.18 -12.91 46.48
N LYS A 2 -36.56 -12.82 45.20
CA LYS A 2 -36.84 -14.01 44.41
C LYS A 2 -35.50 -14.55 43.91
N ASP A 3 -35.07 -15.68 44.47
CA ASP A 3 -33.89 -16.40 44.00
C ASP A 3 -34.21 -16.97 42.62
N HIS A 4 -33.71 -16.30 41.58
CA HIS A 4 -33.73 -16.87 40.24
C HIS A 4 -32.72 -18.01 40.20
N PRO A 5 -33.11 -19.22 39.72
CA PRO A 5 -32.16 -20.30 39.56
C PRO A 5 -31.02 -19.84 38.64
N PRO A 6 -29.76 -20.27 38.88
CA PRO A 6 -28.63 -19.88 38.05
C PRO A 6 -28.88 -20.29 36.60
N LEU A 7 -28.67 -19.35 35.68
CA LEU A 7 -28.86 -19.56 34.23
C LEU A 7 -28.02 -20.75 33.76
N SER A 8 -28.62 -21.65 32.98
CA SER A 8 -27.89 -22.76 32.39
C SER A 8 -26.96 -22.25 31.28
N TYR A 9 -25.93 -23.03 30.93
CA TYR A 9 -25.06 -22.74 29.79
C TYR A 9 -25.85 -22.52 28.49
N ARG A 10 -26.94 -23.28 28.30
CA ARG A 10 -27.82 -23.15 27.12
C ARG A 10 -28.53 -21.81 27.10
N ASP A 11 -28.98 -21.32 28.26
CA ASP A 11 -29.64 -20.02 28.39
C ASP A 11 -28.67 -18.88 28.13
N LEU A 12 -27.46 -18.96 28.69
CA LEU A 12 -26.38 -18.00 28.44
C LEU A 12 -26.00 -17.93 26.96
N LYS A 13 -25.86 -19.08 26.30
CA LYS A 13 -25.56 -19.15 24.86
C LYS A 13 -26.68 -18.55 24.01
N THR A 14 -27.94 -18.82 24.36
CA THR A 14 -29.11 -18.25 23.67
C THR A 14 -29.14 -16.73 23.80
N ILE A 15 -28.86 -16.19 25.00
CA ILE A 15 -28.78 -14.74 25.23
C ILE A 15 -27.63 -14.12 24.43
N GLN A 16 -26.45 -14.75 24.41
CA GLN A 16 -25.30 -14.28 23.63
C GLN A 16 -25.60 -14.27 22.12
N GLU A 17 -26.22 -15.32 21.60
CA GLU A 17 -26.59 -15.41 20.19
C GLU A 17 -27.70 -14.41 19.82
N GLY A 18 -28.67 -14.20 20.72
CA GLY A 18 -29.70 -13.18 20.58
C GLY A 18 -29.10 -11.77 20.49
N ASN A 19 -28.17 -11.44 21.39
CA ASN A 19 -27.49 -10.15 21.39
C ASN A 19 -26.58 -9.95 20.17
N ARG A 20 -25.92 -11.01 19.69
CA ARG A 20 -25.06 -10.95 18.50
C ARG A 20 -25.83 -10.54 17.23
N ARG A 21 -27.12 -10.85 17.16
CA ARG A 21 -27.99 -10.53 16.02
C ARG A 21 -28.98 -9.41 16.32
N HIS A 22 -28.91 -8.83 17.52
CA HIS A 22 -29.82 -7.77 17.91
C HIS A 22 -29.62 -6.55 16.99
N PRO A 23 -30.68 -6.01 16.36
CA PRO A 23 -30.57 -4.91 15.41
C PRO A 23 -29.82 -3.70 15.97
N ASP A 24 -30.05 -3.36 17.24
CA ASP A 24 -29.39 -2.23 17.89
C ASP A 24 -27.89 -2.46 18.09
N VAL A 25 -27.49 -3.67 18.51
CA VAL A 25 -26.07 -4.05 18.66
C VAL A 25 -25.38 -4.00 17.30
N MET A 26 -26.03 -4.53 16.26
CA MET A 26 -25.49 -4.47 14.89
C MET A 26 -25.39 -3.03 14.37
N THR A 27 -26.35 -2.18 14.70
CA THR A 27 -26.33 -0.76 14.34
C THR A 27 -25.19 -0.04 15.05
N LEU A 28 -25.01 -0.27 16.34
CA LEU A 28 -23.89 0.28 17.11
C LEU A 28 -22.54 -0.18 16.55
N LEU A 29 -22.38 -1.47 16.24
CA LEU A 29 -21.15 -1.99 15.64
C LEU A 29 -20.84 -1.37 14.28
N ARG A 30 -21.86 -1.12 13.45
CA ARG A 30 -21.69 -0.41 12.17
C ARG A 30 -21.25 1.04 12.40
N GLU A 31 -21.83 1.72 13.38
CA GLU A 31 -21.47 3.11 13.68
C GLU A 31 -20.05 3.21 14.24
N VAL A 32 -19.64 2.30 15.13
CA VAL A 32 -18.26 2.21 15.61
C VAL A 32 -17.30 1.96 14.44
N LYS A 33 -17.66 1.10 13.49
CA LYS A 33 -16.85 0.88 12.28
C LYS A 33 -16.75 2.16 11.45
N ARG A 34 -17.87 2.85 11.21
CA ARG A 34 -17.91 4.12 10.47
C ARG A 34 -17.00 5.19 11.11
N LEU A 35 -17.04 5.31 12.43
CA LEU A 35 -16.20 6.25 13.16
C LEU A 35 -14.71 5.91 13.05
N ARG A 36 -14.34 4.63 13.14
CA ARG A 36 -12.96 4.17 12.93
C ARG A 36 -12.44 4.50 11.53
N GLU A 37 -13.26 4.27 10.50
CA GLU A 37 -12.93 4.63 9.12
C GLU A 37 -12.75 6.14 8.98
N LEU A 38 -13.62 6.95 9.60
CA LEU A 38 -13.50 8.41 9.57
C LEU A 38 -12.20 8.89 10.24
N VAL A 39 -11.82 8.32 11.37
CA VAL A 39 -10.54 8.64 12.06
C VAL A 39 -9.34 8.32 11.16
N ALA A 40 -9.33 7.14 10.52
CA ALA A 40 -8.26 6.74 9.61
C ALA A 40 -8.16 7.69 8.39
N ILE A 41 -9.29 8.05 7.77
CA ILE A 41 -9.34 8.99 6.66
C ILE A 41 -8.82 10.37 7.09
N THR A 42 -9.25 10.85 8.25
CA THR A 42 -8.85 12.15 8.79
C THR A 42 -7.35 12.21 9.03
N PHE A 43 -6.78 11.17 9.66
CA PHE A 43 -5.33 11.05 9.82
C PHE A 43 -4.60 11.04 8.48
N GLY A 44 -5.11 10.31 7.49
CA GLY A 44 -4.56 10.26 6.14
C GLY A 44 -4.58 11.62 5.44
N ALA A 45 -5.61 12.43 5.66
CA ALA A 45 -5.69 13.80 5.12
C ALA A 45 -4.73 14.75 5.85
N LEU A 46 -4.73 14.74 7.18
CA LEU A 46 -3.88 15.60 8.00
C LEU A 46 -2.39 15.33 7.80
N SER A 47 -1.99 14.06 7.60
CA SER A 47 -0.58 13.70 7.39
C SER A 47 0.03 14.23 6.08
N ARG A 48 -0.80 14.72 5.16
CA ARG A 48 -0.37 15.35 3.90
C ARG A 48 -0.26 16.87 3.98
N ILE A 49 -0.75 17.46 5.07
CA ILE A 49 -0.68 18.92 5.29
C ILE A 49 0.64 19.21 6.01
N PRO A 50 1.48 20.12 5.47
CA PRO A 50 2.67 20.58 6.18
C PRO A 50 2.31 21.16 7.56
N MET A 51 3.06 20.77 8.60
CA MET A 51 2.75 21.17 9.99
C MET A 51 2.64 22.69 10.17
N ASN A 52 3.45 23.48 9.45
CA ASN A 52 3.40 24.94 9.50
C ASN A 52 2.11 25.57 8.93
N GLN A 53 1.24 24.78 8.30
CA GLN A 53 -0.05 25.24 7.77
C GLN A 53 -1.23 24.93 8.70
N ILE A 54 -1.01 24.17 9.77
CA ILE A 54 -2.06 23.86 10.75
C ILE A 54 -2.00 24.97 11.82
N PRO A 55 -3.10 25.72 12.05
CA PRO A 55 -3.15 26.82 13.02
C PRO A 55 -3.24 26.27 14.45
N MET A 56 -2.21 25.57 14.88
CA MET A 56 -2.08 24.91 16.18
C MET A 56 -0.62 24.96 16.62
N GLU A 57 -0.39 25.10 17.92
CA GLU A 57 0.96 25.02 18.49
C GLU A 57 1.60 23.65 18.17
N THR A 58 2.89 23.65 17.85
CA THR A 58 3.60 22.44 17.42
C THR A 58 3.51 21.32 18.46
N VAL A 59 3.55 21.67 19.75
CA VAL A 59 3.47 20.70 20.86
C VAL A 59 2.11 19.99 20.86
N ASP A 60 1.02 20.75 20.72
CA ASP A 60 -0.34 20.19 20.70
C ASP A 60 -0.56 19.34 19.45
N MET A 61 0.02 19.75 18.32
CA MET A 61 -0.04 19.01 17.07
C MET A 61 0.68 17.67 17.18
N ILE A 62 1.88 17.64 17.78
CA ILE A 62 2.62 16.39 18.04
C ILE A 62 1.79 15.47 18.93
N ALA A 63 1.26 15.99 20.05
CA ALA A 63 0.43 15.21 20.97
C ALA A 63 -0.82 14.63 20.28
N MET A 64 -1.48 15.43 19.43
CA MET A 64 -2.62 14.99 18.63
C MET A 64 -2.23 13.86 17.66
N PHE A 65 -1.14 14.00 16.91
CA PHE A 65 -0.69 12.96 15.98
C PHE A 65 -0.26 11.68 16.69
N ASP A 66 0.36 11.78 17.87
CA ASP A 66 0.74 10.61 18.67
C ASP A 66 -0.49 9.90 19.24
N ALA A 67 -1.50 10.63 19.70
CA ALA A 67 -2.78 10.07 20.10
C ALA A 67 -3.48 9.36 18.92
N LEU A 68 -3.51 9.99 17.74
CA LEU A 68 -4.07 9.37 16.54
C LEU A 68 -3.30 8.11 16.14
N ARG A 69 -1.97 8.08 16.25
CA ARG A 69 -1.15 6.88 15.95
C ARG A 69 -1.38 5.73 16.92
N ALA A 70 -1.83 6.01 18.14
CA ALA A 70 -2.21 4.97 19.10
C ALA A 70 -3.52 4.27 18.71
N GLU A 71 -4.37 4.89 17.89
CA GLU A 71 -5.65 4.32 17.47
C GLU A 71 -5.46 3.13 16.52
N PRO A 72 -6.08 1.96 16.79
CA PRO A 72 -5.92 0.76 15.97
C PRO A 72 -6.31 0.96 14.49
N ALA A 73 -7.32 1.80 14.23
CA ALA A 73 -7.75 2.12 12.87
C ALA A 73 -6.68 2.87 12.07
N VAL A 74 -5.94 3.77 12.74
CA VAL A 74 -4.84 4.52 12.14
C VAL A 74 -3.62 3.63 11.94
N GLN A 75 -3.33 2.73 12.88
CA GLN A 75 -2.26 1.75 12.72
C GLN A 75 -2.48 0.85 11.49
N GLU A 76 -3.70 0.34 11.29
CA GLU A 76 -4.00 -0.45 10.10
C GLU A 76 -3.93 0.39 8.82
N TYR A 77 -4.39 1.65 8.86
CA TYR A 77 -4.21 2.59 7.75
C TYR A 77 -2.73 2.76 7.38
N ILE A 78 -1.86 3.04 8.37
CA ILE A 78 -0.41 3.20 8.16
C ILE A 78 0.18 1.93 7.53
N ARG A 79 -0.22 0.75 8.01
CA ARG A 79 0.23 -0.54 7.47
C ARG A 79 -0.19 -0.73 6.01
N MET A 80 -1.45 -0.44 5.69
CA MET A 80 -1.98 -0.55 4.34
C MET A 80 -1.32 0.45 3.38
N GLU A 81 -1.09 1.68 3.84
CA GLU A 81 -0.43 2.74 3.08
C GLU A 81 1.02 2.37 2.75
N ALA A 82 1.79 1.89 3.74
CA ALA A 82 3.17 1.42 3.53
C ALA A 82 3.23 0.29 2.50
N LYS A 83 2.31 -0.68 2.58
CA LYS A 83 2.20 -1.77 1.60
C LYS A 83 1.85 -1.24 0.21
N ARG A 84 0.99 -0.22 0.09
CA ARG A 84 0.65 0.39 -1.19
C ARG A 84 1.87 1.05 -1.82
N GLN A 85 2.59 1.86 -1.05
CA GLN A 85 3.83 2.53 -1.49
C GLN A 85 4.90 1.53 -1.92
N GLU A 86 5.05 0.42 -1.19
CA GLU A 86 5.98 -0.65 -1.56
C GLU A 86 5.60 -1.28 -2.91
N MET A 87 4.32 -1.58 -3.14
CA MET A 87 3.86 -2.13 -4.41
C MET A 87 4.06 -1.15 -5.57
N GLU A 88 3.76 0.13 -5.36
CA GLU A 88 3.98 1.20 -6.35
C GLU A 88 5.47 1.31 -6.70
N PHE A 89 6.35 1.31 -5.71
CA PHE A 89 7.80 1.34 -5.92
C PHE A 89 8.30 0.14 -6.75
N ARG A 90 7.83 -1.07 -6.45
CA ARG A 90 8.18 -2.27 -7.23
C ARG A 90 7.69 -2.16 -8.67
N ARG A 91 6.48 -1.64 -8.89
CA ARG A 91 5.94 -1.40 -10.25
C ARG A 91 6.81 -0.41 -11.03
N SER A 92 7.21 0.69 -10.40
CA SER A 92 8.08 1.69 -11.03
C SER A 92 9.43 1.10 -11.45
N LYS A 93 10.05 0.27 -10.59
CA LYS A 93 11.31 -0.42 -10.92
C LYS A 93 11.21 -1.38 -12.09
N VAL A 94 10.11 -2.13 -12.18
CA VAL A 94 9.88 -3.04 -13.31
C VAL A 94 9.70 -2.25 -14.60
N GLN A 95 8.97 -1.12 -14.54
CA GLN A 95 8.78 -0.25 -15.71
C GLN A 95 10.11 0.39 -16.15
N GLU A 96 10.93 0.87 -15.23
CA GLU A 96 12.25 1.43 -15.53
C GLU A 96 13.15 0.39 -16.19
N ALA A 97 13.19 -0.83 -15.66
CA ALA A 97 13.96 -1.93 -16.27
C ALA A 97 13.42 -2.35 -17.65
N ALA A 98 12.12 -2.24 -17.89
CA ALA A 98 11.51 -2.50 -19.20
C ALA A 98 11.86 -1.41 -20.22
N ASN A 99 11.84 -0.13 -19.81
CA ASN A 99 12.22 1.00 -20.66
C ASN A 99 13.70 0.92 -21.06
N VAL A 100 14.60 0.63 -20.13
CA VAL A 100 16.04 0.45 -20.42
C VAL A 100 16.29 -0.66 -21.43
N ARG A 101 15.50 -1.75 -21.43
CA ARG A 101 15.60 -2.82 -22.42
C ARG A 101 15.10 -2.42 -23.81
N GLN A 102 14.10 -1.55 -23.89
CA GLN A 102 13.60 -1.03 -25.17
C GLN A 102 14.63 -0.08 -25.81
N ASP A 103 15.29 0.76 -25.02
CA ASP A 103 16.33 1.67 -25.52
C ASP A 103 17.56 0.90 -26.06
N GLN A 104 17.93 -0.23 -25.44
CA GLN A 104 19.01 -1.09 -25.93
C GLN A 104 18.63 -1.89 -27.19
N ALA A 105 17.36 -2.22 -27.39
CA ALA A 105 16.88 -2.92 -28.59
C ALA A 105 16.71 -2.01 -29.82
N GLY A 106 16.64 -0.68 -29.62
CA GLY A 106 16.58 0.31 -30.70
C GLY A 106 17.94 0.72 -31.26
N GLN A 107 19.04 0.20 -30.71
CA GLN A 107 20.39 0.51 -31.14
C GLN A 107 20.94 -0.63 -32.02
N GLU A 108 20.41 -0.76 -33.23
CA GLU A 108 21.06 -1.58 -34.27
C GLU A 108 22.47 -1.02 -34.51
N PRO A 109 23.53 -1.86 -34.52
CA PRO A 109 24.85 -1.40 -34.91
C PRO A 109 24.79 -1.00 -36.37
N ALA A 110 24.92 0.31 -36.63
CA ALA A 110 25.12 0.84 -37.96
C ALA A 110 26.21 0.01 -38.66
N GLY A 111 25.83 -0.65 -39.74
CA GLY A 111 26.67 -1.58 -40.47
C GLY A 111 28.01 -0.94 -40.81
N VAL A 112 29.09 -1.68 -40.52
CA VAL A 112 30.44 -1.35 -40.98
C VAL A 112 30.43 -1.39 -42.52
N PRO A 113 30.76 -0.29 -43.22
CA PRO A 113 30.77 -0.29 -44.67
C PRO A 113 32.04 -0.97 -45.20
N GLY A 114 31.83 -1.97 -46.06
CA GLY A 114 32.71 -2.27 -47.20
C GLY A 114 34.06 -2.94 -46.92
N VAL A 115 34.07 -4.28 -46.90
CA VAL A 115 35.23 -5.03 -47.40
C VAL A 115 34.81 -5.61 -48.75
N ALA A 116 35.06 -4.83 -49.81
CA ALA A 116 34.98 -5.30 -51.18
C ALA A 116 36.31 -4.96 -51.87
N ALA A 117 36.81 -5.96 -52.60
CA ALA A 117 37.91 -5.96 -53.54
C ALA A 117 39.33 -6.01 -52.95
N LEU A 118 39.92 -7.21 -53.02
CA LEU A 118 41.21 -7.46 -53.68
C LEU A 118 41.42 -8.98 -53.81
N GLU A 119 40.80 -9.56 -54.84
CA GLU A 119 41.32 -10.75 -55.50
C GLU A 119 41.99 -10.29 -56.81
N SER A 120 43.29 -10.51 -56.95
CA SER A 120 43.90 -11.03 -58.18
C SER A 120 45.39 -11.28 -57.97
N GLU A 121 45.73 -12.57 -58.05
CA GLU A 121 46.91 -13.10 -58.75
C GLU A 121 48.31 -12.73 -58.25
N ASN A 122 48.96 -13.71 -57.61
CA ASN A 122 50.31 -14.09 -58.01
C ASN A 122 50.62 -15.52 -57.58
N GLY A 123 50.47 -16.44 -58.52
CA GLY A 123 50.88 -17.83 -58.40
C GLY A 123 51.30 -18.39 -59.77
N ALA A 124 52.60 -18.69 -59.87
CA ALA A 124 53.27 -19.61 -60.79
C ALA A 124 53.75 -19.11 -62.17
N GLY A 125 55.07 -19.20 -62.37
CA GLY A 125 55.62 -19.80 -63.59
C GLY A 125 56.84 -19.15 -64.26
N SER A 126 58.00 -19.83 -64.12
CA SER A 126 59.19 -19.84 -65.01
C SER A 126 60.10 -18.60 -65.01
N ARG A 127 61.42 -18.71 -64.86
CA ARG A 127 62.39 -19.76 -65.27
C ARG A 127 63.50 -19.95 -64.23
#